data_AF-A0AA43K1E9-F1
#
_entry.id   AF-A0AA43K1E9-F1
#
_cell.length_a   1.000
_cell.length_b   1.000
_cell.length_c   1.000
_cell.angle_alpha   90.00
_cell.angle_beta   90.00
_cell.angle_gamma   90.00
#
_symmetry.space_group_name_H-M   'P 1'
#
loop_
_entity.id
_entity.type
_entity.pdbx_description
1 polymer ?
#
loop_
_entity_poly.entity_id
_entity_poly.type
_entity_poly.pdbx_seq_one_letter_code
_entity_poly.pdbx_strand_id
1 'polypeptide(L)'
;MFSVNAEQWATDTFSDAELGDLRRTKRLVKLTASLANHIGQSIVQSLESVADIEAAYRFSRNDAIDAQAIAEAGFNATVKAARTYSCLLALEDTTSLEFTHQTVRDEMGHTSSTKSSRGMQVHSVLLFAPQEKHVVGLIEQERWVRDINQYGQKSKRKT
;
A
#
# COMPACT_ATOMS: atom_id res chain seq x y z
N MET A 1 19.80 8.34 -4.32
CA MET A 1 19.52 9.35 -5.37
C MET A 1 18.00 9.41 -5.49
N PHE A 2 17.37 10.57 -5.31
CA PHE A 2 15.92 10.66 -5.50
C PHE A 2 15.62 10.47 -6.99
N SER A 3 14.79 9.48 -7.35
CA SER A 3 14.31 9.39 -8.73
C SER A 3 13.27 10.47 -8.93
N VAL A 4 13.57 11.42 -9.81
CA VAL A 4 12.61 12.44 -10.29
C VAL A 4 11.76 11.91 -11.44
N ASN A 5 12.04 10.70 -11.93
CA ASN A 5 11.32 10.05 -13.01
C ASN A 5 10.41 8.95 -12.44
N ALA A 6 9.10 9.12 -12.60
CA ALA A 6 8.10 8.22 -12.06
C ALA A 6 8.12 6.85 -12.74
N GLU A 7 8.44 6.78 -14.03
CA GLU A 7 8.50 5.53 -14.80
C GLU A 7 9.65 4.64 -14.32
N GLN A 8 10.81 5.24 -14.09
CA GLN A 8 11.98 4.58 -13.55
C GLN A 8 11.71 4.13 -12.11
N TRP A 9 11.16 5.02 -11.26
CA TRP A 9 10.78 4.66 -9.90
C TRP A 9 9.81 3.48 -9.86
N ALA A 10 8.76 3.51 -10.68
CA ALA A 10 7.77 2.44 -10.74
C ALA A 10 8.39 1.12 -11.23
N THR A 11 9.29 1.19 -12.21
CA THR A 11 10.02 0.03 -12.71
C THR A 11 10.92 -0.56 -11.62
N ASP A 12 11.74 0.26 -10.98
CA ASP A 12 12.66 -0.17 -9.92
C ASP A 12 11.91 -0.77 -8.71
N THR A 13 10.70 -0.28 -8.45
CA THR A 13 9.88 -0.72 -7.32
C THR A 13 9.08 -2.00 -7.62
N PHE A 14 8.52 -2.13 -8.82
CA PHE A 14 7.48 -3.14 -9.09
C PHE A 14 7.74 -4.09 -10.26
N SER A 15 8.87 -3.95 -10.98
CA SER A 15 9.17 -4.81 -12.14
C SER A 15 9.33 -6.29 -11.79
N ASP A 16 9.71 -6.60 -10.55
CA ASP A 16 9.86 -7.97 -10.04
C ASP A 16 8.59 -8.51 -9.37
N ALA A 17 7.44 -7.82 -9.46
CA ALA A 17 6.21 -8.29 -8.83
C ALA A 17 5.69 -9.60 -9.46
N GLU A 18 5.52 -10.63 -8.62
CA GLU A 18 5.06 -11.96 -9.02
C GLU A 18 3.53 -12.04 -9.06
N LEU A 19 2.93 -11.50 -10.13
CA LEU A 19 1.47 -11.43 -10.28
C LEU A 19 0.87 -12.58 -11.12
N GLY A 20 1.65 -13.64 -11.36
CA GLY A 20 1.26 -14.81 -12.17
C GLY A 20 1.16 -14.59 -13.68
N ASP A 21 1.32 -13.35 -14.17
CA ASP A 21 1.37 -13.02 -15.60
C ASP A 21 2.17 -11.73 -15.82
N LEU A 22 3.17 -11.76 -16.70
CA LEU A 22 4.02 -10.61 -17.02
C LEU A 22 3.23 -9.37 -17.49
N ARG A 23 2.05 -9.56 -18.10
CA ARG A 23 1.17 -8.46 -18.52
C ARG A 23 0.60 -7.71 -17.31
N ARG A 24 0.35 -8.40 -16.19
CA ARG A 24 -0.11 -7.79 -14.93
C ARG A 24 1.01 -6.97 -14.32
N THR A 25 2.23 -7.51 -14.25
CA THR A 25 3.40 -6.77 -13.75
C THR A 25 3.70 -5.54 -14.59
N LYS A 26 3.68 -5.65 -15.93
CA LYS A 26 3.81 -4.48 -16.83
C LYS A 26 2.70 -3.45 -16.60
N ARG A 27 1.47 -3.90 -16.35
CA ARG A 27 0.34 -3.01 -16.06
C ARG A 27 0.50 -2.31 -14.71
N LEU A 28 0.97 -3.02 -13.68
CA LEU A 28 1.29 -2.45 -12.37
C LEU A 28 2.26 -1.30 -12.52
N VAL A 29 3.41 -1.52 -13.16
CA VAL A 29 4.44 -0.50 -13.39
C VAL A 29 3.86 0.73 -14.12
N LYS A 30 3.11 0.52 -15.21
CA LYS A 30 2.48 1.62 -15.96
C LYS A 30 1.50 2.41 -15.10
N LEU A 31 0.65 1.72 -14.35
CA LEU A 31 -0.36 2.34 -13.48
C LEU A 31 0.31 3.14 -12.36
N THR A 32 1.28 2.56 -11.66
CA THR A 32 1.95 3.24 -10.54
C THR A 32 2.76 4.44 -11.00
N ALA A 33 3.41 4.39 -12.17
CA ALA A 33 4.08 5.55 -12.76
C ALA A 33 3.09 6.70 -13.02
N SER A 34 1.94 6.39 -13.63
CA SER A 34 0.89 7.37 -13.91
C SER A 34 0.32 7.98 -12.62
N LEU A 35 0.06 7.16 -11.59
CA LEU A 35 -0.41 7.64 -10.28
C LEU A 35 0.64 8.52 -9.59
N ALA A 36 1.93 8.18 -9.69
CA ALA A 36 3.01 8.98 -9.12
C ALA A 36 3.23 10.31 -9.86
N ASN A 37 2.95 10.38 -11.16
CA ASN A 37 2.94 11.66 -11.89
C ASN A 37 1.73 12.55 -11.55
N HIS A 38 0.67 11.98 -10.96
CA HIS A 38 -0.60 12.67 -10.69
C HIS A 38 -1.06 12.49 -9.23
N ILE A 39 -0.14 12.68 -8.28
CA ILE A 39 -0.40 12.47 -6.85
C ILE A 39 -1.65 13.23 -6.38
N GLY A 40 -2.54 12.52 -5.68
CA GLY A 40 -3.77 13.08 -5.12
C GLY A 40 -4.94 13.16 -6.10
N GLN A 41 -4.75 12.82 -7.37
CA GLN A 41 -5.82 12.76 -8.36
C GLN A 41 -6.52 11.39 -8.37
N SER A 42 -7.74 11.35 -8.92
CA SER A 42 -8.46 10.09 -9.13
C SER A 42 -7.84 9.25 -10.26
N ILE A 43 -8.11 7.93 -10.28
CA ILE A 43 -7.66 7.03 -11.35
C ILE A 43 -7.99 7.58 -12.75
N VAL A 44 -9.19 8.15 -12.91
CA VAL A 44 -9.66 8.72 -14.18
C VAL A 44 -8.82 9.95 -14.58
N GLN A 45 -8.44 10.77 -13.62
CA GLN A 45 -7.65 11.98 -13.87
C GLN A 45 -6.15 11.68 -14.07
N SER A 46 -5.64 10.60 -13.46
CA SER A 46 -4.23 10.21 -13.60
C SER A 46 -3.90 9.55 -14.95
N LEU A 47 -4.91 9.18 -15.75
CA LEU A 47 -4.77 8.38 -16.97
C LEU A 47 -5.32 9.11 -18.19
N GLU A 48 -4.59 9.06 -19.30
CA GLU A 48 -4.89 9.87 -20.48
C GLU A 48 -5.95 9.24 -21.41
N SER A 49 -6.02 7.90 -21.46
CA SER A 49 -6.85 7.18 -22.43
C SER A 49 -7.95 6.36 -21.77
N VAL A 50 -9.12 6.27 -22.44
CA VAL A 50 -10.23 5.41 -22.01
C VAL A 50 -9.78 3.95 -21.84
N ALA A 51 -8.89 3.48 -22.71
CA ALA A 51 -8.33 2.14 -22.64
C ALA A 51 -7.48 1.94 -21.36
N ASP A 52 -6.70 2.94 -20.97
CA ASP A 52 -5.90 2.87 -19.74
C ASP A 52 -6.75 3.00 -18.48
N ILE A 53 -7.77 3.84 -18.48
CA ILE A 53 -8.76 3.94 -17.39
C ILE A 53 -9.44 2.59 -17.16
N GLU A 54 -9.99 1.98 -18.21
CA GLU A 54 -10.63 0.67 -18.11
C GLU A 54 -9.63 -0.42 -17.68
N ALA A 55 -8.40 -0.37 -18.17
CA ALA A 55 -7.36 -1.30 -17.75
C ALA A 55 -6.98 -1.13 -16.26
N ALA A 56 -6.94 0.09 -15.73
CA ALA A 56 -6.68 0.35 -14.32
C ALA A 56 -7.80 -0.21 -13.44
N TYR A 57 -9.07 0.04 -13.80
CA TYR A 57 -10.19 -0.54 -13.06
C TYR A 57 -10.24 -2.05 -13.15
N ARG A 58 -9.93 -2.65 -14.32
CA ARG A 58 -9.80 -4.12 -14.45
C ARG A 58 -8.66 -4.66 -13.60
N PHE A 59 -7.53 -3.95 -13.52
CA PHE A 59 -6.40 -4.35 -12.69
C PHE A 59 -6.79 -4.35 -11.21
N SER A 60 -7.40 -3.27 -10.71
CA SER A 60 -7.75 -3.13 -9.29
C SER A 60 -8.81 -4.11 -8.79
N ARG A 61 -9.65 -4.67 -9.67
CA ARG A 61 -10.70 -5.66 -9.32
C ARG A 61 -10.38 -7.08 -9.80
N ASN A 62 -9.12 -7.36 -10.14
CA ASN A 62 -8.73 -8.66 -10.66
C ASN A 62 -8.44 -9.64 -9.51
N ASP A 63 -9.33 -10.60 -9.29
CA ASP A 63 -9.17 -11.61 -8.22
C ASP A 63 -7.91 -12.48 -8.35
N ALA A 64 -7.29 -12.51 -9.53
CA ALA A 64 -6.04 -13.22 -9.77
C ALA A 64 -4.79 -12.38 -9.44
N ILE A 65 -4.96 -11.16 -8.93
CA ILE A 65 -3.88 -10.29 -8.46
C ILE A 65 -3.95 -10.24 -6.93
N ASP A 66 -2.93 -10.79 -6.29
CA ASP A 66 -2.76 -10.67 -4.84
C ASP A 66 -2.15 -9.31 -4.49
N ALA A 67 -2.82 -8.56 -3.62
CA ALA A 67 -2.33 -7.29 -3.12
C ALA A 67 -1.05 -7.45 -2.28
N GLN A 68 -0.86 -8.59 -1.61
CA GLN A 68 0.37 -8.86 -0.87
C GLN A 68 1.56 -8.99 -1.82
N ALA A 69 1.41 -9.67 -2.96
CA ALA A 69 2.48 -9.76 -3.97
C ALA A 69 2.92 -8.38 -4.51
N ILE A 70 2.01 -7.39 -4.57
CA ILE A 70 2.36 -6.01 -4.90
C ILE A 70 3.19 -5.37 -3.77
N ALA A 71 2.77 -5.56 -2.51
CA ALA A 71 3.48 -5.04 -1.35
C ALA A 71 4.89 -5.62 -1.24
N GLU A 72 5.03 -6.95 -1.37
CA GLU A 72 6.30 -7.67 -1.35
C GLU A 72 7.28 -7.17 -2.42
N ALA A 73 6.80 -6.84 -3.63
CA ALA A 73 7.66 -6.26 -4.66
C ALA A 73 8.26 -4.92 -4.19
N GLY A 74 7.43 -4.04 -3.62
CA GLY A 74 7.87 -2.78 -3.05
C GLY A 74 8.82 -2.96 -1.86
N PHE A 75 8.53 -3.90 -0.95
CA PHE A 75 9.39 -4.21 0.19
C PHE A 75 10.75 -4.74 -0.28
N ASN A 76 10.78 -5.62 -1.28
CA ASN A 76 12.02 -6.12 -1.87
C ASN A 76 12.85 -5.00 -2.53
N ALA A 77 12.20 -4.01 -3.15
CA ALA A 77 12.89 -2.82 -3.63
C ALA A 77 13.54 -2.03 -2.47
N THR A 78 12.82 -1.86 -1.36
CA THR A 78 13.38 -1.28 -0.13
C THR A 78 14.56 -2.10 0.41
N VAL A 79 14.46 -3.43 0.47
CA VAL A 79 15.56 -4.33 0.89
C VAL A 79 16.82 -4.08 0.05
N LYS A 80 16.67 -3.99 -1.28
CA LYS A 80 17.79 -3.75 -2.19
C LYS A 80 18.45 -2.39 -1.90
N ALA A 81 17.66 -1.34 -1.73
CA ALA A 81 18.16 0.00 -1.40
C ALA A 81 18.83 0.06 -0.01
N ALA A 82 18.24 -0.63 0.97
CA ALA A 82 18.70 -0.68 2.36
C ALA A 82 20.16 -1.16 2.50
N ARG A 83 20.62 -2.03 1.60
CA ARG A 83 22.01 -2.56 1.59
C ARG A 83 23.10 -1.50 1.43
N THR A 84 22.75 -0.30 0.95
CA THR A 84 23.70 0.80 0.74
C THR A 84 23.98 1.60 2.02
N TYR A 85 23.20 1.38 3.08
CA TYR A 85 23.29 2.13 4.33
C TYR A 85 23.98 1.30 5.42
N SER A 86 24.77 1.97 6.26
CA SER A 86 25.48 1.32 7.37
C SER A 86 24.62 1.15 8.63
N CYS A 87 23.58 1.98 8.78
CA CYS A 87 22.68 1.97 9.91
C CYS A 87 21.28 2.33 9.44
N LEU A 88 20.27 1.63 9.96
CA LEU A 88 18.87 1.82 9.63
C LEU A 88 18.04 1.78 10.91
N LEU A 89 17.01 2.62 10.96
CA LEU A 89 15.95 2.58 11.96
C LEU A 89 14.70 2.00 11.30
N ALA A 90 14.11 1.00 11.94
CA ALA A 90 12.78 0.49 11.59
C ALA A 90 11.74 1.23 12.43
N LEU A 91 11.09 2.21 11.81
CA LEU A 91 10.03 2.99 12.45
C LEU A 91 8.71 2.26 12.26
N GLU A 92 8.05 1.93 13.37
CA GLU A 92 6.85 1.11 13.37
C GLU A 92 5.70 1.86 14.06
N ASP A 93 4.55 1.93 13.40
CA ASP A 93 3.35 2.52 13.96
C ASP A 93 2.08 1.94 13.31
N THR A 94 0.94 2.12 13.96
CA THR A 94 -0.38 1.69 13.48
C THR A 94 -1.27 2.88 13.18
N THR A 95 -1.77 2.95 11.95
CA THR A 95 -2.78 3.91 11.55
C THR A 95 -4.10 3.23 11.16
N SER A 96 -5.15 4.02 10.96
CA SER A 96 -6.46 3.54 10.51
C SER A 96 -6.78 4.10 9.13
N LEU A 97 -7.32 3.25 8.25
CA LEU A 97 -7.92 3.68 6.98
C LEU A 97 -9.44 3.64 7.14
N GLU A 98 -10.09 4.81 7.11
CA GLU A 98 -11.53 4.95 7.33
C GLU A 98 -12.30 5.08 6.01
N PHE A 99 -13.40 4.33 5.89
CA PHE A 99 -14.27 4.33 4.71
C PHE A 99 -15.70 4.67 5.13
N THR A 100 -16.25 5.74 4.56
CA THR A 100 -17.60 6.23 4.91
C THR A 100 -18.67 5.77 3.93
N HIS A 101 -18.28 5.40 2.70
CA HIS A 101 -19.22 4.99 1.66
C HIS A 101 -19.84 3.61 1.95
N GLN A 102 -21.16 3.52 1.85
CA GLN A 102 -21.94 2.36 2.32
C GLN A 102 -21.50 1.03 1.69
N THR A 103 -21.09 1.04 0.42
CA THR A 103 -20.69 -0.18 -0.31
C THR A 103 -19.50 -0.92 0.28
N VAL A 104 -18.61 -0.23 0.99
CA VAL A 104 -17.41 -0.83 1.61
C VAL A 104 -17.51 -0.80 3.12
N ARG A 105 -18.16 0.22 3.68
CA ARG A 105 -18.26 0.46 5.12
C ARG A 105 -18.76 -0.75 5.90
N ASP A 106 -19.72 -1.48 5.34
CA ASP A 106 -20.38 -2.59 6.03
C ASP A 106 -19.54 -3.89 6.02
N GLU A 107 -18.48 -3.95 5.18
CA GLU A 107 -17.45 -4.99 5.18
C GLU A 107 -16.29 -4.66 6.13
N MET A 108 -16.29 -3.47 6.74
CA MET A 108 -15.19 -2.95 7.56
C MET A 108 -15.48 -3.04 9.07
N GLY A 109 -14.42 -2.91 9.86
CA GLY A 109 -14.41 -3.07 11.32
C GLY A 109 -14.36 -1.73 12.04
N HIS A 110 -14.37 -1.76 13.37
CA HIS A 110 -14.22 -0.52 14.15
C HIS A 110 -12.76 -0.02 14.14
N THR A 111 -12.52 1.24 13.74
CA THR A 111 -11.19 1.87 13.79
C THR A 111 -10.91 2.55 15.13
N SER A 112 -11.94 2.99 15.84
CA SER A 112 -11.83 3.65 17.13
C SER A 112 -12.76 3.04 18.18
N SER A 113 -12.80 3.63 19.37
CA SER A 113 -13.79 3.33 20.41
C SER A 113 -15.17 3.92 20.11
N THR A 114 -15.40 4.57 18.96
CA THR A 114 -16.73 5.01 18.56
C THR A 114 -17.33 4.06 17.53
N LYS A 115 -18.64 3.82 17.63
CA LYS A 115 -19.32 2.87 16.74
C LYS A 115 -19.52 3.39 15.31
N SER A 116 -19.35 4.69 15.10
CA SER A 116 -19.58 5.36 13.82
C SER A 116 -18.41 5.26 12.86
N SER A 117 -17.18 5.05 13.36
CA SER A 117 -16.02 4.94 12.49
C SER A 117 -15.75 3.49 12.07
N ARG A 118 -15.61 3.30 10.76
CA ARG A 118 -15.51 2.01 10.08
C ARG A 118 -14.33 2.01 9.13
N GLY A 119 -13.53 0.96 9.19
CA GLY A 119 -12.32 0.86 8.40
C GLY A 119 -11.45 -0.34 8.76
N MET A 120 -10.18 -0.25 8.39
CA MET A 120 -9.15 -1.24 8.71
C MET A 120 -7.99 -0.59 9.47
N GLN A 121 -7.27 -1.40 10.22
CA GLN A 121 -5.99 -1.04 10.80
C GLN A 121 -4.88 -1.39 9.82
N VAL A 122 -3.86 -0.54 9.80
CA VAL A 122 -2.67 -0.72 8.99
C VAL A 122 -1.47 -0.46 9.87
N HIS A 123 -0.74 -1.51 10.17
CA HIS A 123 0.51 -1.47 10.89
C HIS A 123 1.65 -1.51 9.89
N SER A 124 2.53 -0.52 9.91
CA SER A 124 3.57 -0.36 8.88
C SER A 124 4.94 -0.24 9.52
N VAL A 125 5.95 -0.82 8.86
CA VAL A 125 7.36 -0.61 9.19
C VAL A 125 8.03 0.18 8.06
N LEU A 126 8.59 1.34 8.42
CA LEU A 126 9.27 2.26 7.51
C LEU A 126 10.76 2.32 7.85
N LEU A 127 11.62 2.04 6.88
CA LEU A 127 13.07 2.15 7.06
C LEU A 127 13.57 3.57 6.85
N PHE A 128 14.34 4.07 7.82
CA PHE A 128 14.98 5.38 7.80
C PHE A 128 16.47 5.26 8.05
N ALA A 129 17.29 5.91 7.22
CA ALA A 129 18.74 5.98 7.35
C ALA A 129 19.12 7.31 8.05
N PRO A 130 19.50 7.30 9.34
CA PRO A 130 19.61 8.53 10.12
C PRO A 130 20.83 9.38 9.77
N GLN A 131 21.93 8.77 9.32
CA GLN A 131 23.14 9.48 8.92
C GLN A 131 22.89 10.30 7.65
N GLU A 132 22.21 9.71 6.67
CA GLU A 132 21.87 10.32 5.38
C GLU A 132 20.58 11.14 5.44
N LYS A 133 19.84 11.05 6.55
CA LYS A 133 18.51 11.66 6.75
C LYS A 133 17.54 11.27 5.64
N HIS A 134 17.54 9.99 5.28
CA HIS A 134 16.83 9.48 4.12
C HIS A 134 15.78 8.44 4.51
N VAL A 135 14.56 8.58 3.99
CA VAL A 135 13.54 7.53 4.06
C VAL A 135 13.83 6.52 2.95
N VAL A 136 14.17 5.30 3.33
CA VAL A 136 14.53 4.24 2.38
C VAL A 136 13.27 3.66 1.72
N GLY A 137 12.22 3.39 2.51
CA GLY A 137 10.96 2.85 2.03
C GLY A 137 10.25 1.98 3.06
N LEU A 138 9.05 1.52 2.72
CA LEU A 138 8.31 0.54 3.52
C LEU A 138 8.95 -0.84 3.39
N ILE A 139 9.00 -1.59 4.48
CA ILE A 139 9.57 -2.95 4.51
C ILE A 139 8.58 -4.01 4.97
N GLU A 140 7.49 -3.60 5.61
CA GLU A 140 6.41 -4.48 6.05
C GLU A 140 5.12 -3.67 6.20
N GLN A 141 3.97 -4.31 5.97
CA GLN A 141 2.68 -3.75 6.28
C GLN A 141 1.63 -4.85 6.56
N GLU A 142 1.14 -4.91 7.80
CA GLU A 142 0.02 -5.76 8.18
C GLU A 142 -1.29 -4.98 8.13
N ARG A 143 -2.33 -5.58 7.53
CA ARG A 143 -3.65 -4.98 7.42
C ARG A 143 -4.69 -5.93 8.00
N TRP A 144 -5.52 -5.43 8.92
CA TRP A 144 -6.59 -6.23 9.49
C TRP A 144 -7.83 -5.40 9.81
N VAL A 145 -8.95 -6.10 9.87
CA VAL A 145 -10.23 -5.55 10.26
C VAL A 145 -10.54 -5.99 11.68
N ARG A 146 -10.87 -5.07 12.58
CA ARG A 146 -11.28 -5.43 13.94
C ARG A 146 -12.70 -6.00 13.93
N ASP A 147 -12.87 -7.18 14.54
CA ASP A 147 -14.19 -7.81 14.69
C ASP A 147 -15.14 -6.90 15.48
N ILE A 148 -16.25 -6.56 14.84
CA ILE A 148 -17.28 -5.68 15.39
C ILE A 148 -17.98 -6.29 16.62
N ASN A 149 -18.00 -7.61 16.72
CA ASN A 149 -18.63 -8.35 17.83
C ASN A 149 -17.76 -8.36 19.09
N GLN A 150 -16.47 -8.07 18.96
CA GLN A 150 -15.53 -7.98 20.09
C GLN A 150 -15.49 -6.59 20.75
N TYR A 151 -16.29 -5.64 20.25
CA TYR A 151 -16.38 -4.30 20.81
C TYR A 151 -16.79 -4.33 22.30
N GLY A 152 -16.11 -3.55 23.14
CA GLY A 152 -16.42 -3.44 24.58
C GLY A 152 -15.91 -4.61 25.44
N GLN A 153 -15.23 -5.61 24.87
CA GLN A 153 -14.71 -6.76 25.62
C GLN A 153 -13.34 -6.52 26.28
N LYS A 154 -12.92 -5.25 26.46
CA LYS A 154 -11.64 -4.88 27.10
C LYS A 154 -11.48 -5.53 28.47
N SER A 155 -12.57 -5.62 29.24
CA SER A 155 -12.60 -6.27 30.57
C SER A 155 -12.42 -7.80 30.53
N LYS A 156 -12.56 -8.45 29.37
CA LYS A 156 -12.50 -9.92 29.21
C LYS A 156 -11.18 -10.42 28.60
N ARG A 157 -10.33 -9.52 28.10
CA ARG A 157 -9.00 -9.89 27.60
C ARG A 157 -8.07 -10.09 28.80
N LYS A 158 -7.65 -11.32 29.05
CA LYS A 158 -6.56 -11.61 30.01
C LYS A 158 -5.28 -10.99 29.46
N THR A 159 -4.63 -10.17 30.28
CA THR A 159 -3.21 -9.76 30.12
C THR A 159 -2.30 -10.96 30.15
#